data_AF-A0A367XI67-F1
#
_entry.id   AF-A0A367XI67-F1
#
_cell.length_a   1.000
_cell.length_b   1.000
_cell.length_c   1.000
_cell.angle_alpha   90.00
_cell.angle_beta   90.00
_cell.angle_gamma   90.00
#
_symmetry.space_group_name_H-M   'P 1'
#
loop_
_entity.id
_entity.type
_entity.pdbx_description
1 polymer ?
#
loop_
_entity_poly.entity_id
_entity_poly.type
_entity_poly.pdbx_seq_one_letter_code
_entity_poly.pdbx_strand_id
1 'polypeptide(L)'
;MAQSDENLANLDLNGLRAEIDDIDQALQSLIIRRTKVVQAVGAYKDRVIAAGGKVKVPYRPAREARIMRTLVDRHDGAFPKTALIQIWREMIAAGTRLEAPYTVALCRNADGVDCWELARLNFGCLNEIVEFDTPREAFYALEEGRAAVGVFPKPELGEAQPWWTLLSDDSPVRIVSKLPFGGRPVGRGEQTEGFVLAAIELEESGDDRTLFIVSLPNEISMDTARKKIANGIDGSAILGFSADETGDRRFVLVDVPGFFCNRAEVFQRALTDQGLDPEGLSVVGAYGVPIPEDALS
;
A
#
# COMPACT_ATOMS: atom_id res chain seq x y z
N MET A 1 -28.52 -22.48 1.00
CA MET A 1 -29.12 -21.28 1.59
C MET A 1 -30.56 -21.55 1.99
N ALA A 2 -31.55 -21.64 1.09
CA ALA A 2 -32.95 -21.82 1.52
C ALA A 2 -33.20 -22.98 2.53
N GLN A 3 -32.61 -24.16 2.34
CA GLN A 3 -32.74 -25.30 3.26
C GLN A 3 -31.89 -25.19 4.56
N SER A 4 -30.79 -24.44 4.54
CA SER A 4 -29.97 -24.21 5.75
C SER A 4 -30.63 -23.17 6.65
N ASP A 5 -31.24 -22.16 6.04
CA ASP A 5 -31.83 -21.02 6.76
C ASP A 5 -33.17 -21.42 7.42
N GLU A 6 -33.93 -22.33 6.80
CA GLU A 6 -35.12 -22.95 7.38
C GLU A 6 -34.80 -23.83 8.62
N ASN A 7 -33.61 -24.44 8.65
CA ASN A 7 -33.17 -25.24 9.79
C ASN A 7 -32.73 -24.35 10.98
N LEU A 8 -32.10 -23.20 10.72
CA LEU A 8 -31.71 -22.25 11.77
C LEU A 8 -32.92 -21.65 12.50
N ALA A 9 -34.00 -21.34 11.77
CA ALA A 9 -35.21 -20.73 12.33
C ALA A 9 -35.96 -21.63 13.35
N ASN A 10 -35.67 -22.94 13.34
CA ASN A 10 -36.33 -23.93 14.19
C ASN A 10 -35.50 -24.31 15.44
N LEU A 11 -34.27 -23.81 15.57
CA LEU A 11 -33.41 -24.06 16.72
C LEU A 11 -33.74 -23.13 17.88
N ASP A 12 -33.62 -23.64 19.11
CA ASP A 12 -33.60 -22.79 20.30
C ASP A 12 -32.22 -22.11 20.47
N LEU A 13 -32.08 -21.24 21.48
CA LEU A 13 -30.83 -20.52 21.71
C LEU A 13 -29.62 -21.45 21.91
N ASN A 14 -29.81 -22.61 22.53
CA ASN A 14 -28.71 -23.56 22.75
C ASN A 14 -28.30 -24.25 21.45
N GLY A 15 -29.29 -24.63 20.62
CA GLY A 15 -29.04 -25.17 19.28
C GLY A 15 -28.30 -24.16 18.39
N LEU A 16 -28.72 -22.90 18.40
CA LEU A 16 -28.04 -21.83 17.64
C LEU A 16 -26.60 -21.59 18.11
N ARG A 17 -26.33 -21.69 19.41
CA ARG A 17 -24.97 -21.58 19.95
C ARG A 17 -24.09 -22.77 19.59
N ALA A 18 -24.63 -23.98 19.61
CA ALA A 18 -23.92 -25.18 19.17
C ALA A 18 -23.52 -25.08 17.69
N GLU A 19 -24.41 -24.56 16.84
CA GLU A 19 -24.10 -24.30 15.43
C GLU A 19 -22.95 -23.28 15.28
N ILE A 20 -22.92 -22.22 16.09
CA ILE A 20 -21.80 -21.25 16.09
C ILE A 20 -20.50 -21.94 16.51
N ASP A 21 -20.51 -22.74 17.58
CA ASP A 21 -19.32 -23.45 18.07
C ASP A 21 -18.76 -24.42 17.00
N ASP A 22 -19.63 -25.13 16.29
CA ASP A 22 -19.26 -26.02 15.19
C ASP A 22 -18.64 -25.25 14.01
N ILE A 23 -19.23 -24.10 13.65
CA ILE A 23 -18.67 -23.19 12.62
C ILE A 23 -17.31 -22.66 13.05
N ASP A 24 -17.15 -22.22 14.30
CA ASP A 24 -15.90 -21.68 14.82
C ASP A 24 -14.78 -22.73 14.82
N GLN A 25 -15.11 -23.98 15.15
CA GLN A 25 -14.17 -25.10 15.04
C GLN A 25 -13.74 -25.35 13.59
N ALA A 26 -14.67 -25.25 12.63
CA ALA A 26 -14.38 -25.38 11.21
C ALA A 26 -13.50 -24.21 10.72
N LEU A 27 -13.79 -22.97 11.12
CA LEU A 27 -13.00 -21.79 10.81
C LEU A 27 -11.57 -21.91 11.35
N GLN A 28 -11.41 -22.30 12.62
CA GLN A 28 -10.10 -22.53 13.21
C GLN A 28 -9.31 -23.59 12.42
N SER A 29 -9.96 -24.70 12.07
CA SER A 29 -9.34 -25.76 11.28
C SER A 29 -8.88 -25.28 9.90
N LEU A 30 -9.67 -24.44 9.24
CA LEU A 30 -9.33 -23.83 7.95
C LEU A 30 -8.16 -22.84 8.08
N ILE A 31 -8.13 -22.03 9.14
CA ILE A 31 -7.01 -21.11 9.43
C ILE A 31 -5.72 -21.90 9.61
N ILE A 32 -5.74 -22.98 10.41
CA ILE A 32 -4.56 -23.83 10.61
C ILE A 32 -4.12 -24.50 9.30
N ARG A 33 -5.05 -24.98 8.48
CA ARG A 33 -4.73 -25.54 7.16
C ARG A 33 -4.10 -24.48 6.25
N ARG A 34 -4.64 -23.25 6.22
CA ARG A 34 -4.08 -22.13 5.46
C ARG A 34 -2.65 -21.83 5.92
N THR A 35 -2.40 -21.80 7.23
CA THR A 35 -1.07 -21.58 7.80
C THR A 35 -0.05 -22.62 7.33
N LYS A 36 -0.43 -23.91 7.30
CA LYS A 36 0.45 -24.97 6.76
C LYS A 36 0.83 -24.73 5.29
N VAL A 37 -0.10 -24.23 4.48
CA VAL A 37 0.18 -23.86 3.08
C VAL A 37 1.14 -22.67 3.00
N VAL A 38 0.95 -21.64 3.83
CA VAL A 38 1.85 -20.48 3.90
C VAL A 38 3.28 -20.91 4.28
N GLN A 39 3.44 -21.79 5.26
CA GLN A 39 4.75 -22.34 5.63
C GLN A 39 5.40 -23.12 4.46
N ALA A 40 4.62 -23.89 3.70
CA ALA A 40 5.13 -24.59 2.52
C ALA A 40 5.56 -23.60 1.42
N VAL A 41 4.86 -22.48 1.25
CA VAL A 41 5.25 -21.38 0.35
C VAL A 41 6.57 -20.74 0.81
N GLY A 42 6.73 -20.46 2.11
CA GLY A 42 7.98 -19.97 2.68
C GLY A 42 9.14 -20.93 2.40
N ALA A 43 8.98 -22.22 2.72
CA ALA A 43 10.00 -23.24 2.47
C ALA A 43 10.36 -23.40 0.97
N TYR A 44 9.40 -23.19 0.07
CA TYR A 44 9.67 -23.14 -1.36
C TYR A 44 10.54 -21.93 -1.73
N LYS A 45 10.21 -20.73 -1.23
CA LYS A 45 11.00 -19.50 -1.45
C LYS A 45 12.43 -19.67 -0.94
N ASP A 46 12.63 -20.26 0.24
CA ASP A 46 13.96 -20.50 0.81
C ASP A 46 14.82 -21.41 -0.08
N ARG A 47 14.22 -22.45 -0.67
CA ARG A 47 14.91 -23.33 -1.62
C ARG A 47 15.30 -22.59 -2.90
N VAL A 48 14.45 -21.70 -3.39
CA VAL A 48 14.75 -20.84 -4.55
C VAL A 48 15.91 -19.90 -4.23
N ILE A 49 15.95 -19.31 -3.04
CA ILE A 49 17.08 -18.49 -2.57
C ILE A 49 18.37 -19.31 -2.51
N ALA A 50 18.31 -20.50 -1.92
CA ALA A 50 19.47 -21.40 -1.81
C ALA A 50 20.02 -21.84 -3.18
N ALA A 51 19.18 -21.87 -4.22
CA ALA A 51 19.56 -22.14 -5.60
C ALA A 51 20.10 -20.90 -6.36
N GLY A 52 20.35 -19.79 -5.67
CA GLY A 52 20.87 -18.55 -6.25
C GLY A 52 19.78 -17.59 -6.77
N GLY A 53 18.50 -17.88 -6.51
CA GLY A 53 17.40 -16.98 -6.79
C GLY A 53 17.36 -15.79 -5.84
N LYS A 54 16.77 -14.67 -6.29
CA LYS A 54 16.50 -13.51 -5.43
C LYS A 54 15.02 -13.57 -5.02
N VAL A 55 14.73 -13.76 -3.74
CA VAL A 55 13.41 -13.48 -3.19
C VAL A 55 13.61 -12.49 -2.05
N LYS A 56 13.12 -11.27 -2.26
CA LYS A 56 13.13 -10.20 -1.25
C LYS A 56 11.87 -10.27 -0.38
N VAL A 57 11.90 -9.49 0.71
CA VAL A 57 10.87 -9.23 1.73
C VAL A 57 9.50 -9.89 1.42
N PRO A 58 8.94 -10.69 2.34
CA PRO A 58 7.72 -11.48 2.09
C PRO A 58 6.46 -10.63 1.80
N TYR A 59 6.51 -9.32 2.02
CA TYR A 59 5.44 -8.37 1.71
C TYR A 59 5.21 -8.22 0.20
N ARG A 60 3.98 -8.47 -0.27
CA ARG A 60 3.61 -8.48 -1.70
C ARG A 60 2.32 -7.69 -1.94
N PRO A 61 2.38 -6.35 -1.96
CA PRO A 61 1.19 -5.49 -1.97
C PRO A 61 0.25 -5.72 -3.14
N ALA A 62 0.77 -5.95 -4.36
CA ALA A 62 -0.06 -6.23 -5.53
C ALA A 62 -0.87 -7.54 -5.42
N ARG A 63 -0.31 -8.56 -4.76
CA ARG A 63 -1.03 -9.81 -4.47
C ARG A 63 -2.10 -9.57 -3.42
N GLU A 64 -1.77 -8.83 -2.36
CA GLU A 64 -2.72 -8.50 -1.29
C GLU A 64 -3.88 -7.65 -1.81
N ALA A 65 -3.62 -6.66 -2.68
CA ALA A 65 -4.64 -5.85 -3.34
C ALA A 65 -5.66 -6.72 -4.09
N ARG A 66 -5.19 -7.67 -4.90
CA ARG A 66 -6.04 -8.63 -5.62
C ARG A 66 -6.86 -9.50 -4.68
N ILE A 67 -6.27 -9.95 -3.57
CA ILE A 67 -6.99 -10.74 -2.55
C ILE A 67 -8.13 -9.92 -1.95
N MET A 68 -7.87 -8.66 -1.57
CA MET A 68 -8.89 -7.80 -0.95
C MET A 68 -10.01 -7.43 -1.93
N ARG A 69 -9.69 -7.13 -3.19
CA ARG A 69 -10.70 -6.89 -4.24
C ARG A 69 -11.57 -8.13 -4.44
N THR A 70 -10.96 -9.29 -4.64
CA THR A 70 -11.67 -10.58 -4.78
C THR A 70 -12.57 -10.87 -3.58
N LEU A 71 -12.13 -10.50 -2.37
CA LEU A 71 -12.89 -10.69 -1.14
C LEU A 71 -14.16 -9.83 -1.12
N VAL A 72 -14.07 -8.57 -1.56
CA VAL A 72 -15.21 -7.65 -1.68
C VAL A 72 -16.12 -8.05 -2.83
N ASP A 73 -15.57 -8.41 -3.99
CA ASP A 73 -16.34 -8.74 -5.20
C ASP A 73 -17.24 -9.97 -5.01
N ARG A 74 -16.76 -10.98 -4.27
CA ARG A 74 -17.52 -12.21 -3.99
C ARG A 74 -18.35 -12.14 -2.71
N HIS A 75 -18.34 -10.99 -2.02
CA HIS A 75 -19.03 -10.85 -0.74
C HIS A 75 -20.54 -10.90 -0.95
N ASP A 76 -21.20 -11.81 -0.25
CA ASP A 76 -22.66 -11.94 -0.22
C ASP A 76 -23.10 -12.16 1.23
N GLY A 77 -24.05 -11.34 1.70
CA GLY A 77 -24.55 -11.38 3.07
C GLY A 77 -24.34 -10.09 3.87
N ALA A 78 -24.73 -10.14 5.15
CA ALA A 78 -24.83 -8.98 6.03
C ALA A 78 -23.54 -8.66 6.83
N PHE A 79 -22.48 -9.45 6.67
CA PHE A 79 -21.24 -9.20 7.41
C PHE A 79 -20.54 -7.93 6.89
N PRO A 80 -20.05 -7.01 7.75
CA PRO A 80 -19.42 -5.79 7.28
C PRO A 80 -18.14 -6.07 6.47
N LYS A 81 -18.07 -5.61 5.22
CA LYS A 81 -16.91 -5.81 4.33
C LYS A 81 -15.62 -5.24 4.92
N THR A 82 -15.69 -4.10 5.60
CA THR A 82 -14.53 -3.52 6.31
C THR A 82 -13.98 -4.48 7.37
N ALA A 83 -14.84 -5.10 8.19
CA ALA A 83 -14.41 -6.09 9.17
C ALA A 83 -13.80 -7.33 8.50
N LEU A 84 -14.37 -7.74 7.36
CA LEU A 84 -13.87 -8.88 6.58
C LEU A 84 -12.47 -8.63 6.05
N ILE A 85 -12.22 -7.42 5.52
CA ILE A 85 -10.89 -6.99 5.08
C ILE A 85 -9.89 -7.04 6.25
N GLN A 86 -10.27 -6.55 7.43
CA GLN A 86 -9.38 -6.55 8.59
C GLN A 86 -9.04 -7.96 9.08
N ILE A 87 -10.00 -8.89 9.06
CA ILE A 87 -9.74 -10.31 9.36
C ILE A 87 -8.72 -10.88 8.36
N TRP A 88 -8.87 -10.58 7.06
CA TRP A 88 -7.93 -11.03 6.04
C TRP A 88 -6.55 -10.36 6.15
N ARG A 89 -6.49 -9.08 6.52
CA ARG A 89 -5.25 -8.35 6.80
C ARG A 89 -4.47 -9.02 7.92
N GLU A 90 -5.13 -9.35 9.03
CA GLU A 90 -4.48 -10.01 10.16
C GLU A 90 -3.98 -11.41 9.79
N MET A 91 -4.77 -12.19 9.04
CA MET A 91 -4.35 -13.50 8.54
C MET A 91 -3.16 -13.42 7.56
N ILE A 92 -3.05 -12.35 6.78
CA ILE A 92 -1.91 -12.11 5.89
C ILE A 92 -0.71 -11.70 6.74
N ALA A 93 -0.84 -10.69 7.60
CA ALA A 93 0.23 -10.22 8.46
C ALA A 93 0.86 -11.33 9.32
N ALA A 94 0.04 -12.18 9.94
CA ALA A 94 0.50 -13.34 10.70
C ALA A 94 1.22 -14.37 9.82
N GLY A 95 0.70 -14.62 8.61
CA GLY A 95 1.34 -15.51 7.63
C GLY A 95 2.69 -14.99 7.16
N THR A 96 2.77 -13.71 6.79
CA THR A 96 3.99 -13.04 6.36
C THR A 96 5.07 -13.11 7.45
N ARG A 97 4.70 -12.92 8.72
CA ARG A 97 5.60 -13.06 9.86
C ARG A 97 6.12 -14.49 10.06
N LEU A 98 5.30 -15.51 9.77
CA LEU A 98 5.74 -16.91 9.82
C LEU A 98 6.72 -17.25 8.70
N GLU A 99 6.63 -16.58 7.54
CA GLU A 99 7.61 -16.72 6.45
C GLU A 99 8.94 -16.02 6.83
N ALA A 100 8.88 -14.75 7.20
CA ALA A 100 10.01 -14.03 7.77
C ALA A 100 9.52 -12.84 8.62
N PRO A 101 9.93 -12.72 9.89
CA PRO A 101 9.62 -11.53 10.67
C PRO A 101 10.31 -10.30 10.05
N TYR A 102 9.63 -9.17 10.05
CA TYR A 102 10.20 -7.91 9.61
C TYR A 102 9.71 -6.73 10.44
N THR A 103 10.55 -5.70 10.49
CA THR A 103 10.27 -4.46 11.20
C THR A 103 9.60 -3.45 10.28
N VAL A 104 8.58 -2.76 10.82
CA VAL A 104 7.86 -1.66 10.18
C VAL A 104 8.40 -0.35 10.75
N ALA A 105 9.03 0.47 9.92
CA ALA A 105 9.38 1.84 10.29
C ALA A 105 8.14 2.73 10.25
N LEU A 106 7.83 3.43 11.34
CA LEU A 106 6.78 4.43 11.39
C LEU A 106 7.39 5.83 11.39
N CYS A 107 6.92 6.67 10.49
CA CYS A 107 7.28 8.07 10.41
C CYS A 107 6.14 8.95 10.93
N ARG A 108 6.52 10.04 11.62
CA ARG A 108 5.64 11.18 11.90
C ARG A 108 5.94 12.33 10.93
N ASN A 109 4.92 13.07 10.52
CA ASN A 109 5.17 14.36 9.86
C ASN A 109 5.65 15.41 10.88
N ALA A 110 6.06 16.58 10.38
CA ALA A 110 6.54 17.69 11.22
C ALA A 110 5.49 18.19 12.23
N ASP A 111 4.20 18.00 11.94
CA ASP A 111 3.08 18.37 12.81
C ASP A 111 2.74 17.30 13.86
N GLY A 112 3.51 16.21 13.93
CA GLY A 112 3.33 15.12 14.89
C GLY A 112 2.21 14.15 14.54
N VAL A 113 1.61 14.26 13.34
CA VAL A 113 0.66 13.28 12.81
C VAL A 113 1.43 12.00 12.47
N ASP A 114 1.06 10.90 13.13
CA ASP A 114 1.59 9.58 12.87
C ASP A 114 0.60 8.73 12.07
N CYS A 115 1.13 7.70 11.43
CA CYS A 115 0.34 6.71 10.69
C CYS A 115 0.16 5.41 11.50
N TRP A 116 0.13 5.49 12.84
CA TRP A 116 0.16 4.30 13.70
C TRP A 116 -1.01 3.35 13.40
N GLU A 117 -2.23 3.90 13.31
CA GLU A 117 -3.42 3.12 13.00
C GLU A 117 -3.35 2.50 11.59
N LEU A 118 -2.82 3.23 10.60
CA LEU A 118 -2.63 2.68 9.25
C LEU A 118 -1.62 1.53 9.26
N ALA A 119 -0.52 1.69 10.00
CA ALA A 119 0.49 0.64 10.15
C ALA A 119 -0.10 -0.60 10.84
N ARG A 120 -0.89 -0.42 11.91
CA ARG A 120 -1.53 -1.54 12.61
C ARG A 120 -2.58 -2.26 11.78
N LEU A 121 -3.46 -1.54 11.08
CA LEU A 121 -4.48 -2.16 10.23
C LEU A 121 -3.88 -2.89 9.02
N ASN A 122 -2.71 -2.44 8.52
CA ASN A 122 -2.08 -3.07 7.38
C ASN A 122 -1.14 -4.23 7.74
N PHE A 123 -0.34 -4.06 8.79
CA PHE A 123 0.71 -5.02 9.19
C PHE A 123 0.36 -5.83 10.43
N GLY A 124 -0.85 -5.68 10.97
CA GLY A 124 -1.39 -6.47 12.06
C GLY A 124 -0.74 -6.23 13.42
N CYS A 125 -1.14 -7.05 14.40
CA CYS A 125 -0.72 -6.85 15.79
C CYS A 125 0.65 -7.47 16.13
N LEU A 126 1.12 -8.44 15.34
CA LEU A 126 2.30 -9.25 15.65
C LEU A 126 3.64 -8.71 15.12
N ASN A 127 3.61 -7.77 14.18
CA ASN A 127 4.82 -7.17 13.62
C ASN A 127 5.30 -6.01 14.50
N GLU A 128 6.62 -5.89 14.62
CA GLU A 128 7.26 -4.80 15.37
C GLU A 128 7.15 -3.50 14.58
N ILE A 129 6.67 -2.45 15.25
CA ILE A 129 6.61 -1.09 14.71
C ILE A 129 7.62 -0.26 15.49
N VAL A 130 8.59 0.31 14.77
CA VAL A 130 9.63 1.19 15.33
C VAL A 130 9.34 2.61 14.88
N GLU A 131 9.16 3.52 15.82
CA GLU A 131 8.94 4.94 15.54
C GLU A 131 10.28 5.64 15.29
N PHE A 132 10.30 6.52 14.30
CA PHE A 132 11.41 7.41 14.01
C PHE A 132 10.94 8.86 14.12
N ASP A 133 11.82 9.74 14.59
CA ASP A 133 11.50 11.15 14.85
C ASP A 133 11.38 11.94 13.55
N THR A 134 12.08 11.52 12.49
CA THR A 134 12.03 12.18 11.18
C THR A 134 11.77 11.22 10.03
N PRO A 135 11.11 11.68 8.94
CA PRO A 135 10.97 10.87 7.72
C PRO A 135 12.32 10.44 7.13
N ARG A 136 13.35 11.28 7.27
CA ARG A 136 14.70 10.99 6.77
C ARG A 136 15.32 9.79 7.47
N GLU A 137 15.22 9.72 8.79
CA GLU A 137 15.72 8.58 9.57
C GLU A 137 14.97 7.29 9.24
N ALA A 138 13.64 7.36 9.10
CA ALA A 138 12.82 6.23 8.69
C ALA A 138 13.20 5.74 7.27
N PHE A 139 13.47 6.65 6.34
CA PHE A 139 13.89 6.32 4.98
C PHE A 139 15.24 5.60 4.97
N TYR A 140 16.24 6.14 5.67
CA TYR A 140 17.56 5.48 5.76
C TYR A 140 17.48 4.13 6.48
N ALA A 141 16.54 3.94 7.40
CA ALA A 141 16.30 2.62 7.99
C ALA A 141 15.88 1.59 6.95
N LEU A 142 15.13 1.99 5.90
CA LEU A 142 14.77 1.10 4.79
C LEU A 142 15.95 0.84 3.85
N GLU A 143 16.69 1.89 3.52
CA GLU A 143 17.83 1.80 2.60
C GLU A 143 18.96 0.92 3.18
N GLU A 144 19.24 1.06 4.47
CA GLU A 144 20.24 0.26 5.20
C GLU A 144 19.72 -1.14 5.60
N GLY A 145 18.45 -1.43 5.35
CA GLY A 145 17.82 -2.71 5.69
C GLY A 145 17.56 -2.93 7.19
N ARG A 146 17.61 -1.88 8.02
CA ARG A 146 17.21 -1.92 9.44
C ARG A 146 15.69 -2.10 9.61
N ALA A 147 14.90 -1.64 8.64
CA ALA A 147 13.48 -1.91 8.52
C ALA A 147 13.17 -2.44 7.12
N ALA A 148 12.20 -3.35 6.99
CA ALA A 148 11.87 -3.93 5.68
C ALA A 148 10.82 -3.12 4.92
N VAL A 149 9.93 -2.48 5.67
CA VAL A 149 8.86 -1.61 5.14
C VAL A 149 8.73 -0.40 6.04
N GLY A 150 8.28 0.73 5.49
CA GLY A 150 8.02 1.95 6.25
C GLY A 150 6.68 2.56 5.87
N VAL A 151 5.98 3.13 6.86
CA VAL A 151 4.71 3.84 6.67
C VAL A 151 4.94 5.32 6.83
N PHE A 152 4.69 6.06 5.75
CA PHE A 152 4.89 7.49 5.65
C PHE A 152 3.55 8.20 5.46
N PRO A 153 3.35 9.36 6.08
CA PRO A 153 2.15 10.16 5.87
C PRO A 153 2.04 10.60 4.41
N LYS A 154 0.82 10.78 3.93
CA LYS A 154 0.57 11.35 2.59
C LYS A 154 1.29 12.71 2.48
N PRO A 155 1.98 12.99 1.36
CA PRO A 155 2.62 14.28 1.15
C PRO A 155 1.59 15.42 1.18
N GLU A 156 1.99 16.54 1.76
CA GLU A 156 1.23 17.78 1.73
C GLU A 156 1.87 18.80 0.78
N LEU A 157 1.02 19.61 0.15
CA LEU A 157 1.51 20.64 -0.76
C LEU A 157 2.18 21.75 0.06
N GLY A 158 3.46 22.03 -0.23
CA GLY A 158 4.23 23.05 0.46
C GLY A 158 4.91 22.56 1.75
N GLU A 159 4.95 21.24 1.98
CA GLU A 159 5.77 20.65 3.05
C GLU A 159 7.23 21.06 2.90
N ALA A 160 7.86 21.52 3.99
CA ALA A 160 9.22 22.07 3.95
C ALA A 160 10.29 21.01 3.66
N GLN A 161 10.10 19.79 4.15
CA GLN A 161 11.04 18.68 3.97
C GLN A 161 10.28 17.40 3.55
N PRO A 162 9.75 17.37 2.31
CA PRO A 162 8.94 16.26 1.87
C PRO A 162 9.79 15.00 1.73
N TRP A 163 9.38 13.93 2.41
CA TRP A 163 10.10 12.65 2.42
C TRP A 163 10.24 12.03 1.02
N TRP A 164 9.31 12.31 0.11
CA TRP A 164 9.33 11.74 -1.24
C TRP A 164 10.51 12.26 -2.08
N THR A 165 11.14 13.38 -1.69
CA THR A 165 12.37 13.88 -2.35
C THR A 165 13.60 13.00 -2.09
N LEU A 166 13.53 12.12 -1.09
CA LEU A 166 14.58 11.13 -0.81
C LEU A 166 14.55 9.97 -1.80
N LEU A 167 13.46 9.79 -2.54
CA LEU A 167 13.33 8.75 -3.56
C LEU A 167 14.14 9.16 -4.79
N SER A 168 15.16 8.36 -5.10
CA SER A 168 16.02 8.52 -6.27
C SER A 168 16.14 7.22 -7.04
N ASP A 169 16.64 7.32 -8.28
CA ASP A 169 16.91 6.15 -9.12
C ASP A 169 18.00 5.25 -8.50
N ASP A 170 18.93 5.82 -7.74
CA ASP A 170 20.03 5.12 -7.08
C ASP A 170 19.60 4.33 -5.83
N SER A 171 18.49 4.71 -5.19
CA SER A 171 17.96 3.99 -4.04
C SER A 171 17.11 2.80 -4.50
N PRO A 172 17.13 1.64 -3.82
CA PRO A 172 16.22 0.53 -4.12
C PRO A 172 14.82 0.74 -3.51
N VAL A 173 14.63 1.75 -2.65
CA VAL A 173 13.37 2.02 -1.96
C VAL A 173 12.37 2.65 -2.92
N ARG A 174 11.16 2.10 -2.96
CA ARG A 174 10.04 2.58 -3.78
C ARG A 174 8.78 2.69 -2.95
N ILE A 175 7.84 3.52 -3.41
CA ILE A 175 6.46 3.49 -2.90
C ILE A 175 5.77 2.26 -3.47
N VAL A 176 5.21 1.41 -2.61
CA VAL A 176 4.71 0.08 -3.00
C VAL A 176 3.25 -0.15 -2.65
N SER A 177 2.66 0.71 -1.82
CA SER A 177 1.24 0.65 -1.45
C SER A 177 0.74 2.00 -0.96
N LYS A 178 -0.57 2.22 -1.05
CA LYS A 178 -1.29 3.35 -0.45
C LYS A 178 -2.20 2.83 0.67
N LEU A 179 -2.24 3.55 1.79
CA LEU A 179 -3.05 3.23 2.96
C LEU A 179 -4.06 4.34 3.26
N PRO A 180 -5.24 3.99 3.80
CA PRO A 180 -5.73 2.61 3.94
C PRO A 180 -6.11 2.00 2.58
N PHE A 181 -5.92 0.68 2.41
CA PHE A 181 -6.31 -0.01 1.16
C PHE A 181 -7.80 -0.34 1.12
N GLY A 182 -8.45 -0.50 2.27
CA GLY A 182 -9.87 -0.81 2.38
C GLY A 182 -10.33 -0.68 3.82
N GLY A 183 -11.37 0.12 4.02
CA GLY A 183 -11.85 0.55 5.33
C GLY A 183 -10.95 1.61 5.95
N ARG A 184 -11.54 2.59 6.62
CA ARG A 184 -10.80 3.60 7.36
C ARG A 184 -10.61 3.18 8.82
N PRO A 185 -9.56 3.68 9.51
CA PRO A 185 -9.55 3.70 10.97
C PRO A 185 -10.84 4.34 11.49
N VAL A 186 -11.32 3.91 12.64
CA VAL A 186 -12.45 4.53 13.36
C VAL A 186 -11.91 5.21 14.60
N GLY A 187 -12.29 6.46 14.83
CA GLY A 187 -11.78 7.28 15.94
C GLY A 187 -10.45 7.95 15.62
N ARG A 188 -9.32 7.34 16.03
CA ARG A 188 -8.00 7.95 15.80
C ARG A 188 -7.61 7.78 14.34
N GLY A 189 -7.30 8.90 13.68
CA GLY A 189 -6.71 8.87 12.34
C GLY A 189 -7.68 8.54 11.19
N GLU A 190 -8.99 8.77 11.34
CA GLU A 190 -10.01 8.52 10.30
C GLU A 190 -9.68 9.17 8.94
N GLN A 191 -9.04 10.34 8.96
CA GLN A 191 -8.65 11.08 7.76
C GLN A 191 -7.20 10.85 7.34
N THR A 192 -6.49 9.96 8.02
CA THR A 192 -5.08 9.71 7.72
C THR A 192 -4.97 8.87 6.46
N GLU A 193 -4.20 9.36 5.50
CA GLU A 193 -3.73 8.60 4.36
C GLU A 193 -2.20 8.51 4.44
N GLY A 194 -1.65 7.45 3.88
CA GLY A 194 -0.21 7.24 3.88
C GLY A 194 0.25 6.35 2.73
N PHE A 195 1.56 6.24 2.60
CA PHE A 195 2.22 5.37 1.65
C PHE A 195 3.11 4.39 2.38
N VAL A 196 3.21 3.18 1.83
CA VAL A 196 4.19 2.19 2.25
C VAL A 196 5.39 2.27 1.33
N LEU A 197 6.58 2.38 1.91
CA LEU A 197 7.85 2.33 1.21
C LEU A 197 8.57 1.02 1.53
N ALA A 198 9.20 0.41 0.52
CA ALA A 198 9.98 -0.80 0.70
C ALA A 198 10.97 -1.01 -0.46
N ALA A 199 12.04 -1.78 -0.22
CA ALA A 199 13.04 -2.12 -1.23
C ALA A 199 12.69 -3.40 -2.02
N ILE A 200 11.45 -3.48 -2.54
CA ILE A 200 10.90 -4.65 -3.26
C ILE A 200 10.63 -4.34 -4.74
N GLU A 201 10.49 -5.40 -5.54
CA GLU A 201 10.05 -5.28 -6.93
C GLU A 201 8.57 -4.91 -7.00
N LEU A 202 8.23 -3.99 -7.89
CA LEU A 202 6.87 -3.52 -8.11
C LEU A 202 6.15 -4.48 -9.07
N GLU A 203 4.91 -4.80 -8.74
CA GLU A 203 4.07 -5.74 -9.49
C GLU A 203 2.73 -5.09 -9.82
N GLU A 204 2.18 -5.42 -10.97
CA GLU A 204 0.84 -4.98 -11.37
C GLU A 204 -0.24 -5.72 -10.55
N SER A 205 -1.20 -4.97 -10.01
CA SER A 205 -2.35 -5.50 -9.28
C SER A 205 -3.63 -5.55 -10.12
N GLY A 206 -3.63 -4.94 -11.30
CA GLY A 206 -4.71 -4.91 -12.29
C GLY A 206 -5.50 -3.59 -12.30
N ASP A 207 -5.46 -2.84 -11.20
CA ASP A 207 -5.94 -1.46 -11.11
C ASP A 207 -4.95 -0.69 -10.25
N ASP A 208 -4.06 0.04 -10.91
CA ASP A 208 -2.82 0.54 -10.34
C ASP A 208 -2.64 2.02 -10.65
N ARG A 209 -1.81 2.67 -9.85
CA ARG A 209 -1.32 4.02 -10.11
C ARG A 209 0.18 4.04 -9.96
N THR A 210 0.85 4.76 -10.86
CA THR A 210 2.31 4.93 -10.86
C THR A 210 2.64 6.34 -10.39
N LEU A 211 3.63 6.43 -9.51
CA LEU A 211 4.14 7.68 -8.97
C LEU A 211 5.44 8.07 -9.68
N PHE A 212 5.49 9.32 -10.15
CA PHE A 212 6.65 9.90 -10.81
C PHE A 212 7.14 11.12 -10.04
N ILE A 213 8.45 11.30 -9.98
CA ILE A 213 9.03 12.63 -9.71
C ILE A 213 9.37 13.24 -11.06
N VAL A 214 8.78 14.41 -11.32
CA VAL A 214 9.04 15.18 -12.54
C VAL A 214 9.81 16.44 -12.15
N SER A 215 10.98 16.64 -12.78
CA SER A 215 11.79 17.84 -12.64
C SER A 215 11.40 18.84 -13.72
N LEU A 216 11.01 20.04 -13.31
CA LEU A 216 10.52 21.12 -14.16
C LEU A 216 11.36 22.39 -13.96
N PRO A 217 11.57 23.18 -15.02
CA PRO A 217 12.13 24.52 -14.90
C PRO A 217 11.25 25.42 -14.02
N ASN A 218 11.88 26.32 -13.26
CA ASN A 218 11.16 27.25 -12.38
C ASN A 218 10.21 28.22 -13.12
N GLU A 219 10.41 28.40 -14.42
CA GLU A 219 9.61 29.27 -15.29
C GLU A 219 8.17 28.74 -15.48
N ILE A 220 7.97 27.42 -15.36
CA ILE A 220 6.68 26.78 -15.54
C ILE A 220 5.85 26.94 -14.26
N SER A 221 4.73 27.66 -14.35
CA SER A 221 3.82 27.83 -13.22
C SER A 221 3.14 26.51 -12.82
N MET A 222 2.82 26.34 -11.54
CA MET A 222 2.15 25.13 -11.03
C MET A 222 0.77 24.90 -11.65
N ASP A 223 0.05 25.97 -12.01
CA ASP A 223 -1.24 25.86 -12.72
C ASP A 223 -1.04 25.28 -14.13
N THR A 224 0.01 25.73 -14.84
CA THR A 224 0.38 25.19 -16.15
C THR A 224 0.80 23.73 -16.04
N ALA A 225 1.66 23.40 -15.07
CA ALA A 225 2.11 22.02 -14.83
C ALA A 225 0.91 21.10 -14.53
N ARG A 226 0.01 21.51 -13.61
CA ARG A 226 -1.19 20.75 -13.26
C ARG A 226 -2.09 20.48 -14.47
N LYS A 227 -2.34 21.51 -15.30
CA LYS A 227 -3.16 21.38 -16.52
C LYS A 227 -2.52 20.44 -17.54
N LYS A 228 -1.23 20.62 -17.84
CA LYS A 228 -0.52 19.78 -18.83
C LYS A 228 -0.41 18.33 -18.37
N ILE A 229 -0.13 18.08 -17.10
CA ILE A 229 -0.10 16.73 -16.52
C ILE A 229 -1.48 16.05 -16.61
N ALA A 230 -2.54 16.75 -16.20
CA ALA A 230 -3.90 16.21 -16.26
C ALA A 230 -4.37 15.94 -17.70
N ASN A 231 -3.97 16.78 -18.66
CA ASN A 231 -4.29 16.58 -20.08
C ASN A 231 -3.46 15.48 -20.74
N GLY A 232 -2.26 15.18 -20.22
CA GLY A 232 -1.39 14.12 -20.75
C GLY A 232 -1.98 12.74 -20.50
N ILE A 233 -2.37 12.45 -19.25
CA ILE A 233 -3.08 11.23 -18.88
C ILE A 233 -4.22 11.62 -17.94
N ASP A 234 -5.46 11.35 -18.37
CA ASP A 234 -6.67 11.65 -17.60
C ASP A 234 -6.62 10.97 -16.21
N GLY A 235 -7.07 11.68 -15.18
CA GLY A 235 -6.98 11.24 -13.78
C GLY A 235 -5.60 11.39 -13.12
N SER A 236 -4.63 12.01 -13.80
CA SER A 236 -3.33 12.36 -13.20
C SER A 236 -3.44 13.53 -12.23
N ALA A 237 -2.73 13.46 -11.10
CA ALA A 237 -2.77 14.49 -10.06
C ALA A 237 -1.38 14.79 -9.49
N ILE A 238 -1.15 16.05 -9.09
CA ILE A 238 0.04 16.43 -8.33
C ILE A 238 -0.24 16.24 -6.85
N LEU A 239 0.56 15.40 -6.19
CA LEU A 239 0.49 15.11 -4.76
C LEU A 239 1.44 15.97 -3.93
N GLY A 240 2.57 16.37 -4.51
CA GLY A 240 3.63 17.08 -3.79
C GLY A 240 4.39 18.04 -4.69
N PHE A 241 4.95 19.07 -4.08
CA PHE A 241 5.79 20.07 -4.72
C PHE A 241 6.97 20.40 -3.81
N SER A 242 8.17 20.50 -4.39
CA SER A 242 9.39 20.94 -3.73
C SER A 242 10.28 21.69 -4.73
N ALA A 243 11.16 22.57 -4.23
CA ALA A 243 12.16 23.25 -5.03
C ALA A 243 13.56 22.87 -4.53
N ASP A 244 14.56 22.91 -5.41
CA ASP A 244 15.96 22.76 -4.98
C ASP A 244 16.44 23.95 -4.14
N GLU A 245 17.60 23.80 -3.50
CA GLU A 245 18.17 24.82 -2.61
C GLU A 245 18.50 26.13 -3.34
N THR A 246 18.85 26.06 -4.63
CA THR A 246 19.08 27.25 -5.48
C THR A 246 17.78 27.88 -5.98
N GLY A 247 16.68 27.12 -5.96
CA GLY A 247 15.38 27.51 -6.47
C GLY A 247 15.29 27.51 -8.00
N ASP A 248 16.25 26.93 -8.72
CA ASP A 248 16.27 26.88 -10.18
C ASP A 248 15.42 25.73 -10.74
N ARG A 249 15.22 24.67 -9.94
CA ARG A 249 14.46 23.49 -10.33
C ARG A 249 13.31 23.22 -9.37
N ARG A 250 12.22 22.73 -9.96
CA ARG A 250 11.04 22.26 -9.24
C ARG A 250 10.92 20.77 -9.40
N PHE A 251 10.60 20.09 -8.32
CA PHE A 251 10.22 18.69 -8.31
C PHE A 251 8.73 18.59 -7.98
N VAL A 252 8.00 17.84 -8.79
CA VAL A 252 6.59 17.53 -8.53
C VAL A 252 6.41 16.02 -8.43
N LEU A 253 5.75 15.59 -7.35
CA LEU A 253 5.30 14.21 -7.22
C LEU A 253 3.96 14.07 -7.93
N VAL A 254 3.94 13.28 -8.99
CA VAL A 254 2.79 13.08 -9.87
C VAL A 254 2.25 11.66 -9.69
N ASP A 255 0.94 11.57 -9.55
CA ASP A 255 0.20 10.34 -9.43
C ASP A 255 -0.62 10.07 -10.68
N VAL A 256 -0.28 9.01 -11.41
CA VAL A 256 -0.77 8.72 -12.77
C VAL A 256 -1.53 7.39 -12.78
N PRO A 257 -2.77 7.32 -13.31
CA PRO A 257 -3.51 6.06 -13.44
C PRO A 257 -2.84 5.09 -14.41
N GLY A 258 -2.62 3.85 -13.97
CA GLY A 258 -1.98 2.78 -14.71
C GLY A 258 -0.63 2.35 -14.12
N PHE A 259 -0.15 1.18 -14.56
CA PHE A 259 1.16 0.62 -14.19
C PHE A 259 2.22 0.91 -15.27
N PHE A 260 3.16 1.81 -14.98
CA PHE A 260 4.17 2.31 -15.91
C PHE A 260 5.62 2.09 -15.44
N CYS A 261 5.86 1.25 -14.41
CA CYS A 261 7.20 1.06 -13.86
C CYS A 261 8.23 0.54 -14.87
N ASN A 262 7.78 -0.13 -15.93
CA ASN A 262 8.58 -0.61 -17.05
C ASN A 262 8.28 0.13 -18.38
N ARG A 263 7.54 1.24 -18.33
CA ARG A 263 7.03 2.00 -19.48
C ARG A 263 6.98 3.51 -19.20
N ALA A 264 8.00 4.04 -18.52
CA ALA A 264 8.06 5.44 -18.11
C ALA A 264 8.02 6.41 -19.32
N GLU A 265 8.53 5.97 -20.46
CA GLU A 265 8.53 6.71 -21.73
C GLU A 265 7.12 7.03 -22.23
N VAL A 266 6.11 6.25 -21.85
CA VAL A 266 4.71 6.50 -22.22
C VAL A 266 4.23 7.80 -21.58
N PHE A 267 4.49 7.97 -20.28
CA PHE A 267 4.13 9.19 -19.58
C PHE A 267 4.97 10.39 -20.03
N GLN A 268 6.28 10.19 -20.26
CA GLN A 268 7.14 11.25 -20.80
C GLN A 268 6.63 11.78 -22.15
N ARG A 269 6.26 10.90 -23.08
CA ARG A 269 5.68 11.30 -24.37
C ARG A 269 4.37 12.06 -24.20
N ALA A 270 3.49 11.57 -23.32
CA ALA A 270 2.23 12.25 -23.02
C ALA A 270 2.42 13.67 -22.49
N LEU A 271 3.48 13.93 -21.71
CA LEU A 271 3.83 15.28 -21.27
C LEU A 271 4.36 16.15 -22.42
N THR A 272 5.28 15.63 -23.24
CA THR A 272 5.82 16.34 -24.41
C THR A 272 4.73 16.70 -25.43
N ASP A 273 3.75 15.83 -25.65
CA ASP A 273 2.60 16.10 -26.53
C ASP A 273 1.72 17.27 -26.03
N GLN A 274 1.74 17.53 -24.71
CA GLN A 274 1.12 18.70 -24.09
C GLN A 274 2.05 19.92 -24.03
N GLY A 275 3.22 19.84 -24.65
CA GLY A 275 4.27 20.87 -24.63
C GLY A 275 4.88 21.04 -23.25
N LEU A 276 4.91 20.00 -22.42
CA LEU A 276 5.66 19.98 -21.16
C LEU A 276 6.87 19.07 -21.33
N ASP A 277 8.05 19.68 -21.46
CA ASP A 277 9.32 18.94 -21.56
C ASP A 277 10.03 18.98 -20.20
N PRO A 278 9.95 17.90 -19.41
CA PRO A 278 10.61 17.85 -18.12
C PRO A 278 12.14 17.68 -18.27
N GLU A 279 12.90 18.29 -17.36
CA GLU A 279 14.36 18.12 -17.28
C GLU A 279 14.75 16.72 -16.80
N GLY A 280 13.84 16.05 -16.09
CA GLY A 280 14.00 14.69 -15.59
C GLY A 280 12.67 14.09 -15.19
N LEU A 281 12.55 12.77 -15.31
CA LEU A 281 11.36 12.00 -14.97
C LEU A 281 11.80 10.64 -14.43
N SER A 282 11.50 10.37 -13.16
CA SER A 282 11.84 9.11 -12.50
C SER A 282 10.59 8.42 -11.95
N VAL A 283 10.55 7.09 -12.06
CA VAL A 283 9.50 6.29 -11.43
C VAL A 283 9.91 6.02 -9.99
N VAL A 284 9.12 6.50 -9.04
CA VAL A 284 9.42 6.37 -7.62
C VAL A 284 8.54 5.34 -6.91
N GLY A 285 7.53 4.81 -7.59
CA GLY A 285 6.72 3.72 -7.06
C GLY A 285 5.46 3.44 -7.85
N ALA A 286 4.71 2.43 -7.40
CA ALA A 286 3.37 2.14 -7.86
C ALA A 286 2.57 1.50 -6.73
N TYR A 287 1.25 1.65 -6.79
CA TYR A 287 0.35 1.07 -5.80
C TYR A 287 -0.97 0.66 -6.45
N GLY A 288 -1.57 -0.41 -5.92
CA GLY A 288 -2.93 -0.78 -6.30
C GLY A 288 -3.93 0.23 -5.74
N VAL A 289 -4.88 0.69 -6.55
CA VAL A 289 -5.95 1.60 -6.14
C VAL A 289 -6.72 1.00 -4.93
N PRO A 290 -6.81 1.72 -3.79
CA PRO A 290 -7.62 1.33 -2.65
C PRO A 290 -9.10 1.10 -3.01
N ILE A 291 -9.75 0.19 -2.30
CA ILE A 291 -11.17 -0.10 -2.46
C ILE A 291 -11.96 1.14 -2.00
N PRO A 292 -12.85 1.70 -2.86
CA PRO A 292 -13.58 2.91 -2.53
C PRO A 292 -14.66 2.63 -1.46
N GLU A 293 -15.05 3.67 -0.72
CA GLU A 293 -15.96 3.53 0.44
C GLU A 293 -17.35 3.01 0.06
N ASP A 294 -17.84 3.35 -1.13
CA ASP A 294 -19.12 2.89 -1.69
C ASP A 294 -19.13 1.39 -2.03
N ALA A 295 -17.95 0.80 -2.28
CA ALA A 295 -17.83 -0.65 -2.45
C ALA A 295 -17.82 -1.38 -1.09
N LEU A 296 -17.59 -0.68 0.02
CA LEU A 296 -17.49 -1.22 1.37
C LEU A 296 -18.78 -1.09 2.19
N SER A 297 -19.72 -0.28 1.72
CA SER A 297 -21.08 -0.20 2.26
C SER A 297 -21.94 -1.42 1.93
#